data_AF-A0A6H1ZNJ9-F1
#
_entry.id   AF-A0A6H1ZNJ9-F1
#
_cell.length_a   1.000
_cell.length_b   1.000
_cell.length_c   1.000
_cell.angle_alpha   90.00
_cell.angle_beta   90.00
_cell.angle_gamma   90.00
#
_symmetry.space_group_name_H-M   'P 1'
#
loop_
_entity.id
_entity.type
_entity.pdbx_description
1 polymer ?
#
loop_
_entity_poly.entity_id
_entity_poly.type
_entity_poly.pdbx_seq_one_letter_code
_entity_poly.pdbx_strand_id
1 'polypeptide(L)'
;MESEAVKLNRLLVQMPKQEREEYIIDVLEEVDKALDKALQTPEFQKQFTEDFKKNGYIVIGCILHSFEEVYKPYYAKLFSKLYRIL
;
A
#
# COMPACT_ATOMS: atom_id res chain seq x y z
N MET A 1 22.94 -5.04 4.18
CA MET A 1 21.68 -5.80 4.10
C MET A 1 20.77 -5.06 3.13
N GLU A 2 20.18 -5.77 2.16
CA GLU A 2 19.21 -5.19 1.21
C GLU A 2 17.87 -4.96 1.92
N SER A 3 17.25 -3.79 1.72
CA SER A 3 15.98 -3.46 2.36
C SER A 3 14.83 -4.25 1.75
N GLU A 4 13.78 -4.54 2.54
CA GLU A 4 12.61 -5.30 2.09
C GLU A 4 11.88 -4.63 0.91
N ALA A 5 11.92 -3.29 0.83
CA ALA A 5 11.39 -2.54 -0.31
C ALA A 5 12.13 -2.87 -1.62
N VAL A 6 13.45 -3.05 -1.58
CA VAL A 6 14.26 -3.39 -2.76
C VAL A 6 13.99 -4.83 -3.20
N LYS A 7 13.82 -5.76 -2.25
CA LYS A 7 13.44 -7.14 -2.55
C LYS A 7 12.06 -7.22 -3.22
N LEU A 8 11.07 -6.50 -2.68
CA LEU A 8 9.73 -6.44 -3.25
C LEU A 8 9.75 -5.86 -4.68
N ASN A 9 10.43 -4.74 -4.90
CA ASN A 9 10.58 -4.15 -6.23
C ASN A 9 11.17 -5.17 -7.23
N ARG A 10 12.25 -5.86 -6.86
CA ARG A 10 12.86 -6.89 -7.72
C ARG A 10 11.86 -7.98 -8.09
N LEU A 11 11.03 -8.44 -7.15
CA LEU A 11 9.98 -9.42 -7.41
C LEU A 11 8.90 -8.87 -8.35
N LEU A 12 8.39 -7.67 -8.07
CA LEU A 12 7.35 -7.02 -8.89
C LEU A 12 7.82 -6.84 -10.34
N VAL A 13 9.07 -6.43 -10.56
CA VAL A 13 9.63 -6.24 -11.91
C VAL A 13 9.72 -7.55 -12.69
N GLN A 14 9.94 -8.68 -12.00
CA GLN A 14 10.02 -10.01 -12.61
C GLN A 14 8.65 -10.63 -12.93
N MET A 15 7.57 -10.17 -12.29
CA MET A 15 6.22 -10.66 -12.55
C MET A 15 5.73 -10.24 -13.95
N PRO A 16 4.98 -11.09 -14.66
CA PRO A 16 4.21 -10.68 -15.84
C PRO A 16 3.38 -9.43 -15.55
N LYS A 17 3.19 -8.55 -16.55
CA LYS A 17 2.50 -7.28 -16.36
C LYS A 17 1.14 -7.48 -15.68
N GLN A 18 0.28 -8.33 -16.24
CA GLN A 18 -1.06 -8.57 -15.70
C GLN A 18 -1.05 -9.08 -14.25
N GLU A 19 -0.22 -10.08 -13.92
CA GLU A 19 -0.12 -10.61 -12.54
C GLU A 19 0.38 -9.55 -11.55
N ARG A 20 1.31 -8.70 -11.98
CA ARG A 20 1.80 -7.58 -11.18
C ARG A 20 0.69 -6.56 -10.94
N GLU A 21 -0.12 -6.29 -11.96
CA GLU A 21 -1.22 -5.34 -11.84
C GLU A 21 -2.28 -5.84 -10.85
N GLU A 22 -2.67 -7.10 -10.96
CA GLU A 22 -3.59 -7.77 -10.03
C GLU A 22 -3.07 -7.73 -8.60
N TYR A 23 -1.80 -8.10 -8.39
CA TYR A 23 -1.16 -8.04 -7.08
C TYR A 23 -1.16 -6.62 -6.47
N ILE A 24 -0.83 -5.60 -7.28
CA ILE A 24 -0.84 -4.21 -6.81
C ILE A 24 -2.27 -3.80 -6.41
N ILE A 25 -3.28 -4.13 -7.21
CA ILE A 25 -4.68 -3.80 -6.91
C ILE A 25 -5.11 -4.45 -5.58
N ASP A 26 -4.84 -5.75 -5.41
CA ASP A 26 -5.21 -6.49 -4.19
C ASP A 26 -4.61 -5.84 -2.94
N VAL A 27 -3.31 -5.52 -2.97
CA VAL A 27 -2.62 -4.84 -1.85
C VAL A 27 -3.27 -3.49 -1.55
N LEU A 28 -3.61 -2.70 -2.56
CA LEU A 28 -4.21 -1.38 -2.36
C LEU A 28 -5.62 -1.46 -1.80
N GLU A 29 -6.42 -2.43 -2.23
CA GLU A 29 -7.77 -2.66 -1.70
C GLU A 29 -7.75 -3.13 -0.24
N GLU A 30 -6.82 -4.00 0.12
CA GLU A 30 -6.65 -4.43 1.51
C GLU A 30 -6.26 -3.26 2.42
N VAL A 31 -5.35 -2.40 1.94
CA VAL A 31 -4.95 -1.19 2.69
C VAL A 31 -6.11 -0.21 2.80
N ASP A 32 -6.92 -0.02 1.76
CA ASP A 32 -8.09 0.87 1.80
C ASP A 32 -9.10 0.40 2.87
N LYS A 33 -9.35 -0.92 2.96
CA LYS A 33 -10.20 -1.54 3.98
C LYS A 33 -9.61 -1.39 5.38
N ALA A 34 -8.29 -1.55 5.53
CA ALA A 34 -7.60 -1.38 6.81
C ALA A 34 -7.67 0.08 7.30
N LEU A 35 -7.52 1.05 6.40
CA LEU A 35 -7.69 2.47 6.69
C LEU A 35 -9.11 2.80 7.08
N ASP A 36 -10.12 2.22 6.42
CA ASP A 36 -11.53 2.43 6.80
C ASP A 36 -11.84 1.95 8.21
N LYS A 37 -11.19 0.88 8.68
CA LYS A 37 -11.28 0.44 10.07
C LYS A 37 -10.51 1.37 11.01
N ALA A 38 -9.31 1.77 10.62
CA ALA A 38 -8.46 2.67 11.40
C ALA A 38 -9.11 4.04 11.64
N LEU A 39 -9.95 4.53 10.72
CA LEU A 39 -10.69 5.78 10.88
C LEU A 39 -11.87 5.69 11.86
N GLN A 40 -12.28 4.49 12.32
CA GLN A 40 -13.45 4.32 13.18
C GLN A 40 -13.15 4.60 14.65
N THR A 41 -12.00 4.14 15.16
CA THR A 41 -11.62 4.31 16.57
C THR A 41 -10.12 4.55 16.77
N PRO A 42 -9.70 5.23 17.86
CA PRO A 42 -8.29 5.42 18.18
C PRO A 42 -7.50 4.12 18.34
N GLU A 43 -8.14 3.05 18.83
CA GLU A 43 -7.50 1.73 19.01
C GLU A 43 -7.12 1.13 17.65
N PHE A 44 -8.02 1.17 16.68
CA PHE A 44 -7.74 0.71 15.32
C PHE A 44 -6.72 1.61 14.61
N GLN A 45 -6.77 2.92 14.84
CA GLN A 45 -5.76 3.85 14.32
C GLN A 45 -4.35 3.50 14.81
N LYS A 46 -4.21 3.21 16.11
CA LYS A 46 -2.93 2.81 16.71
C LYS A 46 -2.44 1.48 16.17
N GLN A 47 -3.33 0.48 16.06
CA GLN A 47 -3.00 -0.82 15.50
C GLN A 47 -2.50 -0.69 14.05
N PHE A 48 -3.25 0.03 13.21
CA PHE A 48 -2.87 0.28 11.82
C PHE A 48 -1.51 0.97 11.73
N THR A 49 -1.25 1.97 12.57
CA THR A 49 0.02 2.72 12.55
C THR A 49 1.21 1.82 12.87
N GLU A 50 1.07 0.91 13.84
CA GLU A 50 2.12 -0.05 14.18
C GLU A 50 2.37 -1.08 13.07
N ASP A 51 1.30 -1.56 12.42
CA ASP A 51 1.40 -2.47 11.28
C ASP A 51 2.01 -1.78 10.06
N PHE A 52 1.66 -0.51 9.83
CA PHE A 52 2.19 0.32 8.76
C PHE A 52 3.67 0.66 8.97
N LYS A 53 4.14 0.85 10.20
CA LYS A 53 5.58 1.02 10.48
C LYS A 53 6.39 -0.23 10.09
N LYS A 54 5.82 -1.42 10.27
CA LYS A 54 6.48 -2.69 9.96
C LYS A 54 6.42 -3.02 8.47
N ASN A 55 5.25 -2.82 7.84
CA ASN A 55 4.95 -3.35 6.50
C ASN A 55 4.61 -2.26 5.46
N GLY A 56 4.57 -0.99 5.85
CA GLY A 56 4.17 0.12 4.97
C GLY A 56 5.09 0.34 3.77
N TYR A 57 6.31 -0.22 3.81
CA TYR A 57 7.21 -0.24 2.66
C TYR A 57 6.63 -1.04 1.47
N ILE A 58 5.77 -2.03 1.72
CA ILE A 58 5.08 -2.79 0.68
C ILE A 58 4.07 -1.89 -0.01
N VAL A 59 3.26 -1.18 0.79
CA VAL A 59 2.25 -0.24 0.30
C VAL A 59 2.91 0.89 -0.51
N ILE A 60 3.94 1.53 0.06
CA ILE A 60 4.69 2.60 -0.62
C ILE A 60 5.36 2.06 -1.89
N GLY A 61 5.96 0.86 -1.84
CA GLY A 61 6.54 0.20 -3.01
C GLY A 61 5.53 -0.03 -4.11
N CYS A 62 4.35 -0.59 -3.78
CA CYS A 62 3.27 -0.78 -4.74
C CYS A 62 2.81 0.54 -5.33
N ILE A 63 2.60 1.60 -4.52
CA ILE A 63 2.22 2.96 -4.97
C ILE A 63 3.27 3.57 -5.92
N LEU A 64 4.57 3.40 -5.63
CA LEU A 64 5.64 3.93 -6.47
C LEU A 64 5.77 3.18 -7.80
N HIS A 65 5.40 1.90 -7.85
CA HIS A 65 5.42 1.09 -9.08
C HIS A 65 4.27 1.36 -10.04
N SER A 66 3.34 2.20 -9.64
CA SER A 66 2.03 2.30 -10.25
C SER A 66 1.68 3.74 -10.60
N PHE A 67 2.70 4.56 -10.86
CA PHE A 67 2.53 5.83 -11.60
C PHE A 67 2.02 5.64 -13.04
N GLU A 68 1.64 4.42 -13.45
CA GLU A 68 0.77 4.20 -14.60
C GLU A 68 -0.63 4.79 -14.34
N GLU A 69 -1.24 5.43 -15.35
CA GLU A 69 -2.51 6.18 -15.19
C GLU A 69 -3.66 5.36 -14.58
N VAL A 70 -3.64 4.04 -14.79
CA VAL A 70 -4.68 3.09 -14.33
C VAL A 70 -4.91 3.16 -12.82
N TYR A 71 -3.88 3.50 -12.05
CA TYR A 71 -3.94 3.43 -10.59
C TYR A 71 -4.16 4.78 -9.89
N LYS A 72 -4.14 5.86 -10.65
CA LYS A 72 -4.30 7.23 -10.15
C LYS A 72 -5.55 7.42 -9.24
N PRO A 73 -6.72 6.81 -9.52
CA PRO A 73 -7.89 6.91 -8.64
C PRO A 73 -7.67 6.28 -7.25
N TYR A 74 -6.92 5.19 -7.17
CA TYR A 74 -6.66 4.48 -5.92
C TYR A 74 -5.77 5.31 -5.00
N TYR A 75 -4.73 5.96 -5.53
CA TYR A 75 -3.79 6.75 -4.71
C TYR A 75 -4.39 8.01 -4.13
N ALA A 76 -5.18 8.76 -4.90
CA ALA A 76 -5.76 10.00 -4.39
C ALA A 76 -6.61 9.74 -3.14
N LYS A 77 -7.39 8.64 -3.17
CA LYS A 77 -8.19 8.18 -2.03
C LYS A 77 -7.32 7.68 -0.88
N LEU A 78 -6.35 6.80 -1.17
CA LEU A 78 -5.45 6.20 -0.18
C LEU A 78 -4.60 7.24 0.55
N PHE A 79 -3.96 8.16 -0.18
CA PHE A 79 -3.18 9.25 0.42
C PHE A 79 -4.01 10.13 1.34
N SER A 80 -5.23 10.49 0.93
CA SER A 80 -6.13 11.28 1.78
C SER A 80 -6.48 10.57 3.09
N LYS A 81 -6.59 9.24 3.10
CA LYS A 81 -6.88 8.46 4.31
C LYS A 81 -5.64 8.27 5.16
N LEU A 82 -4.50 7.95 4.55
CA LEU A 82 -3.21 7.81 5.23
C LEU A 82 -2.83 9.10 5.97
N TYR A 83 -2.99 10.27 5.35
CA TYR A 83 -2.71 11.58 5.98
C TYR A 83 -3.57 11.88 7.21
N ARG A 84 -4.75 11.25 7.34
CA ARG A 84 -5.61 11.42 8.51
C ARG A 84 -5.21 10.52 9.68
N ILE A 85 -4.43 9.48 9.40
CA ILE A 85 -4.10 8.43 10.36
C ILE A 85 -2.65 8.52 10.84
N LEU A 86 -1.71 8.72 9.92
CA LEU A 86 -0.26 8.80 10.14
C LEU A 86 0.19 10.24 10.39
#